data_AF-A0A1G8BIX0-F1
#
_entry.id   AF-A0A1G8BIX0-F1
#
_cell.length_a   1.000
_cell.length_b   1.000
_cell.length_c   1.000
_cell.angle_alpha   90.00
_cell.angle_beta   90.00
_cell.angle_gamma   90.00
#
_symmetry.space_group_name_H-M   'P 1'
#
loop_
_entity.id
_entity.type
_entity.pdbx_description
1 polymer ?
#
loop_
_entity_poly.entity_id
_entity_poly.type
_entity_poly.pdbx_seq_one_letter_code
_entity_poly.pdbx_strand_id
1 'polypeptide(L)'
;MQINNTTMNYESIYEGYYFKYYSKVEFLIKNFLVKRHSQKKTFGNSYNEVVHYLSNDFVKKHNLYANENLECAYRIFGKRGSIYFIDEVQEIYKNEIKIEFDKINTADLPANYTYHQFIKEVALIEAVRQILRLFSNHERLHAMVYELNEFDKFEIKVYGNLALEDYPNFKILHAKLYPKPLEIIVKNVQLEVFDSEEIDLNDSTTTYDYLGQSSNEKANELFDFLIQYYRPDEKTSVKFVNILHYLKNDANKELYIFNIKQLDFKEIIKTKFKIEIKKFAKSERYHDDEKSILNTLESSFRNKKS
;
A
#
# COMPACT_ATOMS: atom_id res chain seq x y z
N MET A 1 -4.64 -49.11 6.90
CA MET A 1 -5.05 -48.03 5.96
C MET A 1 -5.18 -46.75 6.76
N GLN A 2 -4.20 -45.86 6.68
CA GLN A 2 -4.36 -44.49 7.20
C GLN A 2 -5.13 -43.71 6.14
N ILE A 3 -6.39 -43.38 6.44
CA ILE A 3 -7.16 -42.42 5.66
C ILE A 3 -6.52 -41.07 5.97
N ASN A 4 -5.67 -40.58 5.06
CA ASN A 4 -5.22 -39.21 5.06
C ASN A 4 -6.44 -38.32 4.75
N ASN A 5 -7.24 -38.02 5.79
CA ASN A 5 -8.23 -36.97 5.72
C ASN A 5 -7.47 -35.67 5.51
N THR A 6 -7.40 -35.24 4.25
CA THR A 6 -6.89 -33.92 3.89
C THR A 6 -7.93 -32.93 4.40
N THR A 7 -7.72 -32.45 5.62
CA THR A 7 -8.60 -31.44 6.23
C THR A 7 -8.63 -30.22 5.32
N MET A 8 -9.82 -29.82 4.89
CA MET A 8 -10.01 -28.62 4.06
C MET A 8 -9.48 -27.40 4.81
N ASN A 9 -8.57 -26.65 4.19
CA ASN A 9 -8.06 -25.39 4.71
C ASN A 9 -9.03 -24.27 4.29
N TYR A 10 -10.00 -23.99 5.13
CA TYR A 10 -11.04 -22.98 4.92
C TYR A 10 -10.47 -21.57 4.94
N GLU A 11 -9.46 -21.30 5.76
CA GLU A 11 -8.78 -20.01 5.82
C GLU A 11 -8.13 -19.66 4.48
N SER A 12 -7.32 -20.56 3.93
CA SER A 12 -6.68 -20.35 2.63
C SER A 12 -7.69 -20.11 1.50
N ILE A 13 -8.82 -20.83 1.52
CA ILE A 13 -9.90 -20.64 0.55
C ILE A 13 -10.55 -19.27 0.71
N TYR A 14 -10.90 -18.91 1.95
CA TYR A 14 -11.51 -17.63 2.27
C TYR A 14 -10.59 -16.47 1.87
N GLU A 15 -9.34 -16.48 2.31
CA GLU A 15 -8.35 -15.44 2.04
C GLU A 15 -8.09 -15.29 0.54
N GLY A 16 -7.95 -16.41 -0.18
CA GLY A 16 -7.76 -16.42 -1.63
C GLY A 16 -8.90 -15.71 -2.38
N TYR A 17 -10.15 -15.89 -1.94
CA TYR A 17 -11.29 -15.15 -2.48
C TYR A 17 -11.35 -13.71 -1.98
N TYR A 18 -11.12 -13.50 -0.68
CA TYR A 18 -11.21 -12.19 -0.04
C TYR A 18 -10.27 -11.19 -0.71
N PHE A 19 -8.97 -11.51 -0.84
CA PHE A 19 -8.00 -10.61 -1.47
C PHE A 19 -8.32 -10.37 -2.96
N LYS A 20 -8.76 -11.42 -3.67
CA LYS A 20 -9.19 -11.30 -5.06
C LYS A 20 -10.38 -10.35 -5.22
N TYR A 21 -11.36 -10.41 -4.33
CA TYR A 21 -12.51 -9.51 -4.36
C TYR A 21 -12.15 -8.11 -3.91
N TYR A 22 -11.30 -7.98 -2.89
CA TYR A 22 -10.78 -6.71 -2.42
C TYR A 22 -10.18 -5.90 -3.59
N SER A 23 -9.19 -6.47 -4.29
CA SER A 23 -8.56 -5.79 -5.43
C SER A 23 -9.55 -5.45 -6.56
N LYS A 24 -10.55 -6.31 -6.81
CA LYS A 24 -11.58 -6.06 -7.83
C LYS A 24 -12.52 -4.92 -7.47
N VAL A 25 -12.95 -4.85 -6.21
CA VAL A 25 -13.86 -3.80 -5.73
C VAL A 25 -13.13 -2.47 -5.67
N GLU A 26 -11.88 -2.43 -5.21
CA GLU A 26 -11.04 -1.23 -5.25
C GLU A 26 -10.88 -0.70 -6.69
N PHE A 27 -10.57 -1.58 -7.64
CA PHE A 27 -10.48 -1.23 -9.07
C PHE A 27 -11.82 -0.70 -9.63
N LEU A 28 -12.94 -1.31 -9.22
CA LEU A 28 -14.27 -0.84 -9.61
C LEU A 28 -14.54 0.58 -9.10
N ILE A 29 -14.25 0.86 -7.82
CA ILE A 29 -14.42 2.20 -7.24
C ILE A 29 -13.56 3.22 -7.99
N LYS A 30 -12.27 2.92 -8.20
CA LYS A 30 -11.36 3.80 -8.94
C LYS A 30 -11.91 4.15 -10.32
N ASN A 31 -12.31 3.15 -11.11
CA ASN A 31 -12.83 3.38 -12.46
C ASN A 31 -14.15 4.14 -12.45
N PHE A 32 -15.01 3.88 -11.46
CA PHE A 32 -16.25 4.63 -11.27
C PHE A 32 -15.93 6.12 -11.05
N LEU A 33 -15.02 6.42 -10.12
CA LEU A 33 -14.62 7.79 -9.81
C LEU A 33 -13.96 8.48 -11.01
N VAL A 34 -13.04 7.82 -11.73
CA VAL A 34 -12.44 8.34 -12.97
C VAL A 34 -13.52 8.70 -14.00
N LYS A 35 -14.49 7.81 -14.21
CA LYS A 35 -15.60 8.05 -15.14
C LYS A 35 -16.43 9.26 -14.69
N ARG A 36 -16.78 9.37 -13.42
CA ARG A 36 -17.56 10.51 -12.90
C ARG A 36 -16.78 11.82 -12.96
N HIS A 37 -15.48 11.78 -12.69
CA HIS A 37 -14.59 12.94 -12.82
C HIS A 37 -14.56 13.45 -14.27
N SER A 38 -14.44 12.54 -15.25
CA SER A 38 -14.51 12.90 -16.69
C SER A 38 -15.86 13.53 -17.11
N GLN A 39 -16.93 13.23 -16.36
CA GLN A 39 -18.26 13.81 -16.52
C GLN A 39 -18.44 15.12 -15.74
N LYS A 40 -17.38 15.65 -15.14
CA LYS A 40 -17.38 16.86 -14.30
C LYS A 40 -18.35 16.78 -13.12
N LYS A 41 -18.58 15.58 -12.58
CA LYS A 41 -19.35 15.38 -11.34
C LYS A 41 -18.49 15.75 -10.13
N THR A 42 -19.13 16.12 -9.02
CA THR A 42 -18.42 16.38 -7.77
C THR A 42 -18.00 15.07 -7.10
N PHE A 43 -16.97 15.13 -6.25
CA PHE A 43 -16.57 13.97 -5.45
C PHE A 43 -17.73 13.50 -4.58
N GLY A 44 -18.40 14.38 -3.83
CA GLY A 44 -19.52 14.00 -2.96
C GLY A 44 -20.67 13.29 -3.69
N ASN A 45 -21.06 13.74 -4.89
CA ASN A 45 -22.05 13.03 -5.70
C ASN A 45 -21.53 11.65 -6.12
N SER A 46 -20.30 11.57 -6.62
CA SER A 46 -19.69 10.32 -7.10
C SER A 46 -19.50 9.30 -5.96
N TYR A 47 -19.08 9.78 -4.79
CA TYR A 47 -18.90 9.02 -3.57
C TYR A 47 -20.22 8.39 -3.10
N ASN A 48 -21.26 9.21 -2.97
CA ASN A 48 -22.58 8.73 -2.53
C ASN A 48 -23.15 7.69 -3.51
N GLU A 49 -22.99 7.89 -4.82
CA GLU A 49 -23.44 6.92 -5.82
C GLU A 49 -22.70 5.58 -5.71
N VAL A 50 -21.37 5.58 -5.59
CA VAL A 50 -20.60 4.33 -5.52
C VAL A 50 -20.82 3.59 -4.20
N VAL A 51 -20.93 4.33 -3.10
CA VAL A 51 -21.27 3.76 -1.78
C VAL A 51 -22.66 3.15 -1.82
N HIS A 52 -23.66 3.87 -2.34
CA HIS A 52 -25.02 3.35 -2.47
C HIS A 52 -25.06 2.07 -3.32
N TYR A 53 -24.41 2.09 -4.48
CA TYR A 53 -24.33 0.94 -5.37
C TYR A 53 -23.69 -0.27 -4.67
N LEU A 54 -22.57 -0.09 -3.98
CA LEU A 54 -21.87 -1.20 -3.33
C LEU A 54 -22.65 -1.73 -2.11
N SER A 55 -23.19 -0.85 -1.26
CA SER A 55 -23.91 -1.25 -0.04
C SER A 55 -25.28 -1.85 -0.31
N ASN A 56 -25.98 -1.43 -1.36
CA ASN A 56 -27.34 -1.87 -1.67
C ASN A 56 -27.37 -2.76 -2.90
N ASP A 57 -27.07 -2.21 -4.07
CA ASP A 57 -27.37 -2.88 -5.34
C ASP A 57 -26.44 -4.04 -5.64
N PHE A 58 -25.18 -3.96 -5.22
CA PHE A 58 -24.17 -4.97 -5.50
C PHE A 58 -24.31 -6.14 -4.53
N VAL A 59 -24.26 -5.86 -3.22
CA VAL A 59 -24.26 -6.89 -2.19
C VAL A 59 -25.60 -7.64 -2.10
N LYS A 60 -26.74 -6.96 -2.25
CA LYS A 60 -28.07 -7.60 -2.11
C LYS A 60 -28.42 -8.56 -3.26
N LYS A 61 -27.63 -8.60 -4.35
CA LYS A 61 -27.84 -9.54 -5.46
C LYS A 61 -27.29 -10.95 -5.18
N HIS A 62 -26.56 -11.14 -4.08
CA HIS A 62 -25.95 -12.41 -3.74
C HIS A 62 -26.89 -13.30 -2.92
N ASN A 63 -26.74 -14.62 -3.08
CA ASN A 63 -27.66 -15.60 -2.51
C ASN A 63 -27.71 -15.53 -0.98
N LEU A 64 -26.59 -15.18 -0.36
CA LEU A 64 -26.47 -15.04 1.09
C LEU A 64 -27.47 -14.04 1.69
N TYR A 65 -27.87 -12.99 0.98
CA TYR A 65 -28.90 -12.04 1.43
C TYR A 65 -30.30 -12.36 0.90
N ALA A 66 -30.42 -13.26 -0.06
CA ALA A 66 -31.71 -13.70 -0.60
C ALA A 66 -32.27 -14.93 0.13
N ASN A 67 -31.49 -15.54 1.02
CA ASN A 67 -31.84 -16.75 1.74
C ASN A 67 -31.56 -16.59 3.24
N GLU A 68 -32.62 -16.64 4.07
CA GLU A 68 -32.52 -16.42 5.52
C GLU A 68 -31.63 -17.45 6.22
N ASN A 69 -31.59 -18.71 5.76
CA ASN A 69 -30.74 -19.74 6.35
C ASN A 69 -29.26 -19.45 6.09
N LEU A 70 -28.91 -19.01 4.88
CA LEU A 70 -27.55 -18.58 4.55
C LEU A 70 -27.16 -17.32 5.33
N GLU A 71 -28.09 -16.37 5.50
CA GLU A 71 -27.85 -15.18 6.30
C GLU A 71 -27.59 -15.52 7.77
N CYS A 72 -28.35 -16.46 8.34
CA CYS A 72 -28.14 -16.98 9.69
C CYS A 72 -26.74 -17.59 9.85
N ALA A 73 -26.31 -18.45 8.91
CA ALA A 73 -24.97 -19.00 8.91
C ALA A 73 -23.89 -17.91 8.80
N TYR A 74 -24.13 -16.86 8.00
CA TYR A 74 -23.20 -15.74 7.87
C TYR A 74 -23.07 -14.91 9.16
N ARG A 75 -24.17 -14.70 9.91
CA ARG A 75 -24.11 -13.96 11.18
C ARG A 75 -23.17 -14.62 12.20
N ILE A 76 -22.94 -15.92 12.11
CA ILE A 76 -21.97 -16.65 12.96
C ILE A 76 -20.55 -16.25 12.61
N PHE A 77 -20.23 -16.08 11.32
CA PHE A 77 -18.91 -15.61 10.88
C PHE A 77 -18.52 -14.27 11.50
N GLY A 78 -19.50 -13.38 11.72
CA GLY A 78 -19.28 -12.09 12.38
C GLY A 78 -18.84 -12.19 13.85
N LYS A 79 -19.01 -13.35 14.49
CA LYS A 79 -18.64 -13.60 15.90
C LYS A 79 -17.26 -14.24 16.07
N ARG A 80 -16.56 -14.56 14.97
CA ARG A 80 -15.31 -15.35 14.99
C ARG A 80 -14.27 -14.84 16.00
N GLY A 81 -13.99 -13.54 16.04
CA GLY A 81 -12.99 -12.95 16.95
C GLY A 81 -13.44 -12.85 18.42
N SER A 82 -14.71 -13.15 18.70
CA SER A 82 -15.21 -13.30 20.08
C SER A 82 -15.24 -14.77 20.55
N ILE A 83 -15.15 -15.71 19.62
CA ILE A 83 -15.24 -17.16 19.89
C ILE A 83 -13.85 -17.80 19.90
N TYR A 84 -12.99 -17.42 18.94
CA TYR A 84 -11.66 -18.02 18.75
C TYR A 84 -10.56 -16.98 18.89
N PHE A 85 -9.48 -17.35 19.55
CA PHE A 85 -8.30 -16.50 19.77
C PHE A 85 -7.23 -16.64 18.67
N ILE A 86 -7.14 -17.81 18.03
CA ILE A 86 -6.18 -18.16 16.98
C ILE A 86 -6.96 -18.85 15.85
N ASP A 87 -6.49 -18.67 14.61
CA ASP A 87 -7.06 -19.27 13.40
C ASP A 87 -8.58 -19.07 13.30
N GLU A 88 -9.04 -17.87 13.67
CA GLU A 88 -10.47 -17.56 13.84
C GLU A 88 -11.32 -17.90 12.61
N VAL A 89 -10.75 -17.74 11.41
CA VAL A 89 -11.40 -18.05 10.14
C VAL A 89 -11.51 -19.56 9.93
N GLN A 90 -10.42 -20.29 10.15
CA GLN A 90 -10.41 -21.74 10.01
C GLN A 90 -11.39 -22.39 10.99
N GLU A 91 -11.32 -22.01 12.25
CA GLU A 91 -12.09 -22.64 13.32
C GLU A 91 -13.57 -22.28 13.25
N ILE A 92 -13.95 -21.03 12.92
CA ILE A 92 -15.36 -20.66 12.77
C ILE A 92 -16.03 -21.40 11.60
N TYR A 93 -15.33 -21.58 10.48
CA TYR A 93 -15.87 -22.35 9.36
C TYR A 93 -15.98 -23.84 9.69
N LYS A 94 -14.98 -24.40 10.37
CA LYS A 94 -14.93 -25.83 10.65
C LYS A 94 -15.95 -26.25 11.71
N ASN A 95 -16.05 -25.50 12.80
CA ASN A 95 -16.74 -25.95 14.00
C ASN A 95 -18.15 -25.37 14.15
N GLU A 96 -18.40 -24.16 13.67
CA GLU A 96 -19.69 -23.49 13.89
C GLU A 96 -20.51 -23.44 12.60
N ILE A 97 -19.95 -22.81 11.55
CA ILE A 97 -20.69 -22.54 10.32
C ILE A 97 -20.98 -23.83 9.55
N LYS A 98 -20.05 -24.79 9.52
CA LYS A 98 -20.28 -26.07 8.82
C LYS A 98 -21.45 -26.84 9.42
N ILE A 99 -21.56 -26.85 10.75
CA ILE A 99 -22.67 -27.50 11.46
C ILE A 99 -24.00 -26.85 11.08
N GLU A 100 -24.06 -25.51 11.06
CA GLU A 100 -25.30 -24.81 10.68
C GLU A 100 -25.63 -24.94 9.19
N PHE A 101 -24.62 -24.88 8.32
CA PHE A 101 -24.81 -25.04 6.89
C PHE A 101 -25.37 -26.43 6.54
N ASP A 102 -24.90 -27.47 7.23
CA ASP A 102 -25.36 -28.85 7.01
C ASP A 102 -26.78 -29.12 7.50
N LYS A 103 -27.36 -28.22 8.30
CA LYS A 103 -28.77 -28.28 8.71
C LYS A 103 -29.71 -27.68 7.66
N ILE A 104 -29.21 -26.93 6.69
CA ILE A 104 -30.03 -26.27 5.68
C ILE A 104 -30.56 -27.33 4.71
N ASN A 105 -31.89 -27.37 4.51
CA ASN A 105 -32.46 -28.27 3.53
C ASN A 105 -31.97 -27.90 2.12
N THR A 106 -31.48 -28.90 1.39
CA THR A 106 -31.00 -28.72 0.01
C THR A 106 -32.03 -28.07 -0.92
N ALA A 107 -33.33 -28.25 -0.66
CA ALA A 107 -34.41 -27.62 -1.42
C ALA A 107 -34.49 -26.10 -1.19
N ASP A 108 -33.99 -25.61 -0.06
CA ASP A 108 -33.96 -24.18 0.27
C ASP A 108 -32.73 -23.49 -0.33
N LEU A 109 -31.70 -24.25 -0.74
CA LEU A 109 -30.48 -23.70 -1.31
C LEU A 109 -30.65 -23.36 -2.80
N PRO A 110 -29.95 -22.31 -3.29
CA PRO A 110 -29.86 -22.07 -4.73
C PRO A 110 -29.32 -23.29 -5.48
N ALA A 111 -29.69 -23.42 -6.76
CA ALA A 111 -29.24 -24.54 -7.58
C ALA A 111 -27.70 -24.62 -7.61
N ASN A 112 -27.17 -25.82 -7.32
CA ASN A 112 -25.73 -26.10 -7.23
C ASN A 112 -24.97 -25.27 -6.16
N TYR A 113 -25.66 -24.79 -5.12
CA TYR A 113 -25.03 -24.05 -4.04
C TYR A 113 -24.30 -24.97 -3.07
N THR A 114 -23.00 -24.75 -2.90
CA THR A 114 -22.14 -25.58 -2.04
C THR A 114 -21.56 -24.79 -0.89
N TYR A 115 -21.04 -25.48 0.12
CA TYR A 115 -20.35 -24.84 1.23
C TYR A 115 -19.16 -23.97 0.78
N HIS A 116 -18.45 -24.41 -0.25
CA HIS A 116 -17.38 -23.64 -0.88
C HIS A 116 -17.90 -22.34 -1.53
N GLN A 117 -19.09 -22.37 -2.14
CA GLN A 117 -19.72 -21.17 -2.68
C GLN A 117 -20.18 -20.22 -1.56
N PHE A 118 -20.64 -20.77 -0.43
CA PHE A 118 -20.92 -19.98 0.77
C PHE A 118 -19.67 -19.22 1.25
N ILE A 119 -18.55 -19.90 1.46
CA ILE A 119 -17.28 -19.25 1.88
C ILE A 119 -16.88 -18.14 0.90
N LYS A 120 -17.03 -18.41 -0.40
CA LYS A 120 -16.73 -17.45 -1.46
C LYS A 120 -17.65 -16.21 -1.40
N GLU A 121 -18.95 -16.36 -1.11
CA GLU A 121 -19.87 -15.23 -0.95
C GLU A 121 -19.57 -14.44 0.34
N VAL A 122 -19.28 -15.12 1.45
CA VAL A 122 -18.86 -14.46 2.70
C VAL A 122 -17.60 -13.61 2.45
N ALA A 123 -16.58 -14.17 1.79
CA ALA A 123 -15.35 -13.46 1.44
C ALA A 123 -15.60 -12.20 0.60
N LEU A 124 -16.54 -12.26 -0.35
CA LEU A 124 -16.93 -11.10 -1.15
C LEU A 124 -17.57 -10.00 -0.29
N ILE A 125 -18.54 -10.38 0.55
CA ILE A 125 -19.29 -9.43 1.38
C ILE A 125 -18.36 -8.75 2.38
N GLU A 126 -17.48 -9.51 3.04
CA GLU A 126 -16.49 -8.96 3.97
C GLU A 126 -15.49 -8.05 3.25
N ALA A 127 -15.04 -8.40 2.05
CA ALA A 127 -14.17 -7.53 1.25
C ALA A 127 -14.85 -6.20 0.90
N VAL A 128 -16.12 -6.24 0.48
CA VAL A 128 -16.90 -5.02 0.21
C VAL A 128 -17.09 -4.18 1.47
N ARG A 129 -17.47 -4.79 2.59
CA ARG A 129 -17.63 -4.10 3.88
C ARG A 129 -16.34 -3.42 4.33
N GLN A 130 -15.22 -4.13 4.25
CA GLN A 130 -13.93 -3.59 4.66
C GLN A 130 -13.48 -2.45 3.75
N ILE A 131 -13.65 -2.59 2.43
CA ILE A 131 -13.32 -1.52 1.49
C ILE A 131 -14.19 -0.30 1.75
N LEU A 132 -15.50 -0.46 1.91
CA LEU A 132 -16.39 0.67 2.19
C LEU A 132 -16.01 1.37 3.50
N ARG A 133 -15.71 0.61 4.56
CA ARG A 133 -15.24 1.17 5.83
C ARG A 133 -13.98 2.02 5.63
N LEU A 134 -12.97 1.50 4.94
CA LEU A 134 -11.71 2.22 4.69
C LEU A 134 -11.90 3.40 3.72
N PHE A 135 -12.76 3.24 2.72
CA PHE A 135 -13.09 4.28 1.76
C PHE A 135 -13.73 5.50 2.45
N SER A 136 -14.67 5.24 3.38
CA SER A 136 -15.29 6.25 4.23
C SER A 136 -14.31 6.86 5.22
N ASN A 137 -13.52 6.05 5.92
CA ASN A 137 -12.59 6.54 6.93
C ASN A 137 -11.52 7.48 6.33
N HIS A 138 -11.15 7.28 5.07
CA HIS A 138 -10.20 8.12 4.35
C HIS A 138 -10.87 9.00 3.29
N GLU A 139 -12.14 9.37 3.48
CA GLU A 139 -12.91 10.17 2.51
C GLU A 139 -12.16 11.44 2.07
N ARG A 140 -11.57 12.18 3.01
CA ARG A 140 -10.79 13.40 2.72
C ARG A 140 -9.61 13.13 1.78
N LEU A 141 -8.90 12.02 1.95
CA LEU A 141 -7.81 11.64 1.04
C LEU A 141 -8.34 11.38 -0.37
N HIS A 142 -9.42 10.60 -0.48
CA HIS A 142 -10.02 10.26 -1.76
C HIS A 142 -10.63 11.48 -2.47
N ALA A 143 -11.17 12.44 -1.71
CA ALA A 143 -11.64 13.72 -2.23
C ALA A 143 -10.49 14.49 -2.89
N MET A 144 -9.34 14.60 -2.23
CA MET A 144 -8.18 15.30 -2.81
C MET A 144 -7.62 14.59 -4.05
N VAL A 145 -7.58 13.26 -4.05
CA VAL A 145 -7.22 12.47 -5.26
C VAL A 145 -8.15 12.81 -6.42
N TYR A 146 -9.44 12.88 -6.14
CA TYR A 146 -10.47 13.17 -7.14
C TYR A 146 -10.35 14.60 -7.68
N GLU A 147 -10.28 15.60 -6.79
CA GLU A 147 -10.22 17.02 -7.15
C GLU A 147 -8.95 17.38 -7.93
N LEU A 148 -7.82 16.76 -7.59
CA LEU A 148 -6.55 16.96 -8.29
C LEU A 148 -6.38 16.06 -9.53
N ASN A 149 -7.33 15.16 -9.80
CA ASN A 149 -7.25 14.16 -10.87
C ASN A 149 -5.98 13.26 -10.78
N GLU A 150 -5.57 12.89 -9.57
CA GLU A 150 -4.34 12.13 -9.27
C GLU A 150 -4.67 10.65 -9.01
N PHE A 151 -5.47 10.04 -9.89
CA PHE A 151 -5.96 8.67 -9.72
C PHE A 151 -4.85 7.59 -9.75
N ASP A 152 -3.65 7.92 -10.21
CA ASP A 152 -2.46 7.09 -10.07
C ASP A 152 -2.09 6.84 -8.61
N LYS A 153 -2.46 7.76 -7.70
CA LYS A 153 -2.28 7.65 -6.24
C LYS A 153 -3.46 7.03 -5.51
N PHE A 154 -4.52 6.65 -6.22
CA PHE A 154 -5.70 6.03 -5.62
C PHE A 154 -5.35 4.64 -5.08
N GLU A 155 -5.52 4.46 -3.77
CA GLU A 155 -5.38 3.19 -3.08
C GLU A 155 -6.32 3.15 -1.86
N ILE A 156 -6.90 1.98 -1.59
CA ILE A 156 -7.70 1.73 -0.38
C ILE A 156 -6.99 0.64 0.41
N LYS A 157 -6.34 1.01 1.52
CA LYS A 157 -5.65 0.05 2.40
C LYS A 157 -5.67 0.51 3.85
N VAL A 158 -5.26 -0.41 4.73
CA VAL A 158 -5.05 -0.12 6.15
C VAL A 158 -3.66 0.52 6.30
N TYR A 159 -3.57 1.69 6.91
CA TYR A 159 -2.31 2.38 7.19
C TYR A 159 -1.86 2.21 8.65
N GLY A 160 -2.19 1.07 9.26
CA GLY A 160 -1.92 0.79 10.67
C GLY A 160 -2.52 1.86 11.60
N ASN A 161 -1.74 2.28 12.60
CA ASN A 161 -2.13 3.27 13.61
C ASN A 161 -1.77 4.71 13.21
N LEU A 162 -1.49 4.97 11.93
CA LEU A 162 -1.17 6.32 11.47
C LEU A 162 -2.44 7.18 11.39
N ALA A 163 -2.34 8.43 11.84
CA ALA A 163 -3.33 9.45 11.56
C ALA A 163 -3.38 9.75 10.05
N LEU A 164 -4.54 10.15 9.54
CA LEU A 164 -4.75 10.42 8.11
C LEU A 164 -3.76 11.47 7.58
N GLU A 165 -3.49 12.50 8.38
CA GLU A 165 -2.56 13.59 8.10
C GLU A 165 -1.12 13.12 7.92
N ASP A 166 -0.78 11.95 8.47
CA ASP A 166 0.55 11.35 8.35
C ASP A 166 0.76 10.52 7.10
N TYR A 167 -0.29 10.32 6.29
CA TYR A 167 -0.15 9.52 5.08
C TYR A 167 0.67 10.31 4.05
N PRO A 168 1.70 9.70 3.44
CA PRO A 168 2.55 10.40 2.47
C PRO A 168 1.74 11.04 1.32
N ASN A 169 0.77 10.31 0.80
CA ASN A 169 -0.12 10.82 -0.25
C ASN A 169 -1.00 11.97 0.24
N PHE A 170 -1.47 11.92 1.49
CA PHE A 170 -2.27 13.00 2.07
C PHE A 170 -1.46 14.29 2.13
N LYS A 171 -0.23 14.27 2.68
CA LYS A 171 0.64 15.46 2.77
C LYS A 171 0.90 16.09 1.39
N ILE A 172 1.20 15.25 0.39
CA ILE A 172 1.46 15.70 -0.98
C ILE A 172 0.21 16.35 -1.61
N LEU A 173 -0.95 15.69 -1.51
CA LEU A 173 -2.18 16.18 -2.11
C LEU A 173 -2.70 17.44 -1.40
N HIS A 174 -2.62 17.46 -0.07
CA HIS A 174 -3.02 18.61 0.74
C HIS A 174 -2.20 19.86 0.42
N ALA A 175 -0.87 19.72 0.27
CA ALA A 175 0.00 20.83 -0.10
C ALA A 175 -0.30 21.40 -1.51
N LYS A 176 -0.81 20.56 -2.43
CA LYS A 176 -1.24 21.00 -3.76
C LYS A 176 -2.54 21.80 -3.73
N LEU A 177 -3.51 21.40 -2.91
CA LEU A 177 -4.80 22.09 -2.79
C LEU A 177 -4.73 23.36 -1.94
N TYR A 178 -3.90 23.36 -0.90
CA TYR A 178 -3.75 24.46 0.04
C TYR A 178 -2.29 24.90 0.12
N PRO A 179 -1.74 25.51 -0.95
CA PRO A 179 -0.39 26.04 -0.92
C PRO A 179 -0.31 27.14 0.14
N LYS A 180 0.66 27.05 1.05
CA LYS A 180 0.91 28.13 2.01
C LYS A 180 1.36 29.38 1.24
N PRO A 181 0.83 30.58 1.55
CA PRO A 181 1.30 31.81 0.93
C PRO A 181 2.80 32.02 1.22
N LEU A 182 3.55 32.46 0.20
CA LEU A 182 5.01 32.62 0.18
C LEU A 182 5.58 33.59 1.25
N GLU A 183 4.74 34.31 2.00
CA GLU A 183 5.16 35.39 2.91
C GLU A 183 5.80 34.94 4.24
N ILE A 184 5.83 33.65 4.56
CA ILE A 184 6.36 33.15 5.85
C ILE A 184 7.81 32.61 5.73
N ILE A 185 8.31 32.34 4.52
CA ILE A 185 9.66 31.76 4.35
C ILE A 185 10.78 32.82 4.50
N VAL A 186 10.49 34.10 4.21
CA VAL A 186 11.52 35.16 4.24
C VAL A 186 11.79 35.70 5.64
N LYS A 187 10.89 35.46 6.62
CA LYS A 187 11.07 35.99 8.00
C LYS A 187 11.87 35.12 8.95
N ASN A 188 12.12 33.85 8.61
CA ASN A 188 12.86 32.92 9.49
C ASN A 188 14.31 32.68 9.04
N VAL A 189 14.82 33.45 8.06
CA VAL A 189 16.24 33.42 7.63
C VAL A 189 16.98 34.68 8.12
N GLN A 190 16.65 35.16 9.32
CA GLN A 190 17.48 36.12 10.03
C GLN A 190 17.93 35.49 11.35
N LEU A 191 19.27 35.43 11.46
CA LEU A 191 20.07 35.17 12.66
C LEU A 191 20.23 33.70 13.07
N GLU A 192 21.32 33.09 12.61
CA GLU A 192 22.50 32.92 13.46
C GLU A 192 23.75 33.03 12.59
N VAL A 193 24.40 34.19 12.70
CA VAL A 193 25.78 34.41 12.28
C VAL A 193 26.64 33.74 13.35
N PHE A 194 27.35 32.67 12.97
CA PHE A 194 28.55 32.25 13.68
C PHE A 194 29.75 32.50 12.78
N ASP A 195 30.66 33.31 13.31
CA ASP A 195 31.96 33.66 12.73
C ASP A 195 32.90 32.46 12.62
N SER A 196 33.84 32.57 11.66
CA SER A 196 35.09 31.83 11.44
C SER A 196 34.95 30.41 10.85
N GLU A 197 35.66 29.98 9.80
CA GLU A 197 36.96 30.38 9.24
C GLU A 197 36.94 30.30 7.70
N GLU A 198 37.82 31.08 7.06
CA GLU A 198 38.13 30.97 5.63
C GLU A 198 38.56 29.54 5.28
N ILE A 199 37.86 28.91 4.33
CA ILE A 199 38.39 27.76 3.58
C ILE A 199 38.48 28.14 2.11
N ASP A 200 39.70 27.97 1.63
CA ASP A 200 40.30 28.29 0.35
C ASP A 200 39.44 27.93 -0.87
N LEU A 201 39.10 28.93 -1.67
CA LEU A 201 38.45 28.81 -2.98
C LEU A 201 39.51 28.46 -4.04
N ASN A 202 40.08 27.26 -3.96
CA ASN A 202 40.86 26.68 -5.07
C ASN A 202 41.07 25.18 -4.85
N ASP A 203 40.03 24.39 -5.04
CA ASP A 203 40.22 23.12 -5.75
C ASP A 203 39.01 22.83 -6.64
N SER A 204 39.26 22.92 -7.94
CA SER A 204 38.35 22.56 -9.00
C SER A 204 38.12 21.04 -8.99
N THR A 205 37.13 20.59 -8.23
CA THR A 205 36.44 19.34 -8.55
C THR A 205 34.94 19.61 -8.61
N THR A 206 34.43 19.63 -9.83
CA THR A 206 33.00 19.58 -10.14
C THR A 206 32.30 18.47 -9.33
N THR A 207 31.66 18.84 -8.22
CA THR A 207 30.69 18.01 -7.53
C THR A 207 29.39 18.05 -8.33
N TYR A 208 29.32 17.19 -9.34
CA TYR A 208 28.09 16.95 -10.09
C TYR A 208 27.01 16.41 -9.15
N ASP A 209 25.92 17.17 -8.95
CA ASP A 209 24.68 16.72 -8.33
C ASP A 209 24.26 15.33 -8.85
N TYR A 210 24.33 14.32 -7.98
CA TYR A 210 24.18 12.91 -8.41
C TYR A 210 22.73 12.53 -8.74
N LEU A 211 21.72 13.27 -8.27
CA LEU A 211 20.30 12.87 -8.36
C LEU A 211 19.31 14.00 -8.72
N GLY A 212 19.81 15.12 -9.25
CA GLY A 212 18.98 16.30 -9.54
C GLY A 212 18.40 16.96 -8.27
N GLN A 213 17.72 18.10 -8.43
CA GLN A 213 17.17 18.94 -7.35
C GLN A 213 16.17 18.24 -6.41
N SER A 214 15.84 16.96 -6.67
CA SER A 214 14.85 16.16 -5.94
C SER A 214 15.42 15.30 -4.80
N SER A 215 16.74 15.21 -4.63
CA SER A 215 17.36 14.50 -3.51
C SER A 215 18.28 15.42 -2.71
N ASN A 216 18.34 15.23 -1.39
CA ASN A 216 19.29 15.98 -0.56
C ASN A 216 20.68 15.33 -0.58
N GLU A 217 21.72 16.11 -0.26
CA GLU A 217 23.13 15.66 -0.27
C GLU A 217 23.35 14.41 0.58
N LYS A 218 22.76 14.36 1.79
CA LYS A 218 22.83 13.19 2.67
C LYS A 218 22.29 11.91 2.03
N ALA A 219 21.26 11.99 1.19
CA ALA A 219 20.74 10.84 0.47
C ALA A 219 21.65 10.40 -0.69
N ASN A 220 22.35 11.34 -1.33
CA ASN A 220 23.39 11.01 -2.33
C ASN A 220 24.54 10.25 -1.65
N GLU A 221 25.02 10.75 -0.52
CA GLU A 221 26.11 10.13 0.23
C GLU A 221 25.73 8.74 0.76
N LEU A 222 24.50 8.59 1.27
CA LEU A 222 24.00 7.28 1.69
C LEU A 222 23.91 6.33 0.50
N PHE A 223 23.44 6.79 -0.66
CA PHE A 223 23.38 5.98 -1.87
C PHE A 223 24.77 5.49 -2.30
N ASP A 224 25.76 6.37 -2.34
CA ASP A 224 27.14 6.01 -2.67
C ASP A 224 27.73 5.03 -1.67
N PHE A 225 27.47 5.23 -0.37
CA PHE A 225 27.86 4.31 0.68
C PHE A 225 27.22 2.92 0.48
N LEU A 226 25.91 2.86 0.23
CA LEU A 226 25.22 1.60 0.00
C LEU A 226 25.76 0.87 -1.23
N ILE A 227 26.12 1.57 -2.30
CA ILE A 227 26.75 0.92 -3.47
C ILE A 227 28.07 0.24 -3.10
N GLN A 228 28.88 0.89 -2.25
CA GLN A 228 30.18 0.37 -1.86
C GLN A 228 30.06 -0.85 -0.94
N TYR A 229 29.08 -0.87 -0.03
CA TYR A 229 29.04 -1.86 1.05
C TYR A 229 27.91 -2.91 0.94
N TYR A 230 26.82 -2.63 0.24
CA TYR A 230 25.78 -3.63 -0.03
C TYR A 230 26.23 -4.51 -1.20
N ARG A 231 26.71 -5.71 -0.88
CA ARG A 231 27.26 -6.69 -1.84
C ARG A 231 28.37 -6.06 -2.69
N PRO A 232 29.54 -5.74 -2.10
CA PRO A 232 30.62 -4.98 -2.76
C PRO A 232 31.06 -5.61 -4.09
N ASP A 233 31.08 -6.94 -4.15
CA ASP A 233 31.53 -7.70 -5.31
C ASP A 233 30.46 -7.86 -6.41
N GLU A 234 29.20 -7.53 -6.11
CA GLU A 234 28.11 -7.61 -7.09
C GLU A 234 27.91 -6.28 -7.82
N LYS A 235 27.90 -6.36 -9.16
CA LYS A 235 27.56 -5.24 -10.06
C LYS A 235 26.38 -5.61 -10.95
N THR A 236 25.25 -5.92 -10.33
CA THR A 236 24.04 -6.39 -11.02
C THR A 236 22.95 -5.32 -11.01
N SER A 237 22.06 -5.34 -12.01
CA SER A 237 20.88 -4.44 -12.01
C SER A 237 19.99 -4.64 -10.77
N VAL A 238 19.97 -5.84 -10.20
CA VAL A 238 19.18 -6.19 -9.00
C VAL A 238 19.66 -5.40 -7.79
N LYS A 239 20.97 -5.29 -7.58
CA LYS A 239 21.57 -4.50 -6.49
C LYS A 239 21.06 -3.05 -6.49
N PHE A 240 21.13 -2.39 -7.65
CA PHE A 240 20.70 -0.99 -7.78
C PHE A 240 19.18 -0.83 -7.62
N VAL A 241 18.40 -1.81 -8.06
CA VAL A 241 16.93 -1.82 -7.85
C VAL A 241 16.60 -1.95 -6.36
N ASN A 242 17.29 -2.79 -5.61
CA ASN A 242 17.05 -2.99 -4.18
C ASN A 242 17.47 -1.75 -3.37
N ILE A 243 18.61 -1.13 -3.69
CA ILE A 243 19.03 0.15 -3.09
C ILE A 243 17.99 1.24 -3.38
N LEU A 244 17.49 1.35 -4.62
CA LEU A 244 16.45 2.30 -4.98
C LEU A 244 15.17 2.09 -4.15
N HIS A 245 14.73 0.84 -4.01
CA HIS A 245 13.55 0.50 -3.22
C HIS A 245 13.73 0.89 -1.76
N TYR A 246 14.88 0.56 -1.17
CA TYR A 246 15.21 0.91 0.21
C TYR A 246 15.22 2.42 0.44
N LEU A 247 15.91 3.17 -0.41
CA LEU A 247 15.98 4.64 -0.29
C LEU A 247 14.61 5.30 -0.47
N LYS A 248 13.70 4.70 -1.24
CA LYS A 248 12.34 5.22 -1.42
C LYS A 248 11.37 4.84 -0.30
N ASN A 249 11.52 3.67 0.29
CA ASN A 249 10.49 3.11 1.17
C ASN A 249 10.92 3.04 2.63
N ASP A 250 12.19 2.72 2.91
CA ASP A 250 12.61 2.24 4.23
C ASP A 250 13.67 3.13 4.91
N ALA A 251 14.56 3.76 4.15
CA ALA A 251 15.55 4.70 4.71
C ALA A 251 14.88 5.88 5.43
N ASN A 252 15.50 6.42 6.48
CA ASN A 252 14.90 7.49 7.28
C ASN A 252 14.66 8.75 6.46
N LYS A 253 13.39 9.06 6.23
CA LYS A 253 12.92 10.16 5.37
C LYS A 253 13.15 11.55 5.97
N GLU A 254 13.41 11.64 7.28
CA GLU A 254 13.77 12.91 7.93
C GLU A 254 15.21 13.32 7.58
N LEU A 255 16.09 12.35 7.33
CA LEU A 255 17.51 12.58 7.05
C LEU A 255 17.83 12.45 5.56
N TYR A 256 17.17 11.51 4.87
CA TYR A 256 17.48 11.12 3.49
C TYR A 256 16.27 11.36 2.60
N ILE A 257 16.30 12.48 1.87
CA ILE A 257 15.29 12.84 0.90
C ILE A 257 15.74 12.30 -0.46
N PHE A 258 15.02 11.30 -0.98
CA PHE A 258 15.36 10.64 -2.23
C PHE A 258 14.13 10.59 -3.17
N ASN A 259 13.91 11.66 -3.95
CA ASN A 259 12.71 11.80 -4.80
C ASN A 259 13.00 11.65 -6.30
N ILE A 260 14.04 10.90 -6.67
CA ILE A 260 14.35 10.67 -8.08
C ILE A 260 13.31 9.78 -8.78
N LYS A 261 12.91 10.11 -10.01
CA LYS A 261 12.03 9.26 -10.81
C LYS A 261 12.77 8.00 -11.26
N GLN A 262 12.02 6.92 -11.47
CA GLN A 262 12.59 5.65 -11.93
C GLN A 262 13.34 5.79 -13.27
N LEU A 263 12.82 6.59 -14.21
CA LEU A 263 13.48 6.84 -15.50
C LEU A 263 14.82 7.54 -15.33
N ASP A 264 14.86 8.62 -14.54
CA ASP A 264 16.08 9.37 -14.26
C ASP A 264 17.12 8.49 -13.56
N PHE A 265 16.68 7.65 -12.61
CA PHE A 265 17.53 6.66 -11.96
C PHE A 265 18.13 5.67 -12.97
N LYS A 266 17.35 5.15 -13.92
CA LYS A 266 17.88 4.24 -14.96
C LYS A 266 18.99 4.90 -15.77
N GLU A 267 18.79 6.14 -16.19
CA GLU A 267 19.78 6.86 -17.00
C GLU A 267 21.06 7.15 -16.21
N ILE A 268 20.96 7.45 -14.92
CA ILE A 268 22.13 7.63 -14.05
C ILE A 268 22.91 6.33 -13.91
N ILE A 269 22.23 5.21 -13.63
CA ILE A 269 22.89 3.91 -13.49
C ILE A 269 23.57 3.49 -14.79
N LYS A 270 22.90 3.68 -15.92
CA LYS A 270 23.43 3.39 -17.25
C LYS A 270 24.64 4.27 -17.58
N THR A 271 24.57 5.55 -17.25
CA THR A 271 25.64 6.51 -17.59
C THR A 271 26.89 6.29 -16.74
N LYS A 272 26.72 6.18 -15.42
CA LYS A 272 27.83 6.13 -14.44
C LYS A 272 28.39 4.73 -14.22
N PHE A 273 27.52 3.73 -14.12
CA PHE A 273 27.93 2.36 -13.79
C PHE A 273 27.92 1.42 -15.00
N LYS A 274 27.51 1.92 -16.19
CA LYS A 274 27.40 1.15 -17.44
C LYS A 274 26.50 -0.08 -17.29
N ILE A 275 25.49 -0.01 -16.41
CA ILE A 275 24.54 -1.08 -16.13
C ILE A 275 23.15 -0.67 -16.64
N GLU A 276 22.53 -1.54 -17.43
CA GLU A 276 21.20 -1.27 -18.00
C GLU A 276 20.09 -1.92 -17.15
N ILE A 277 19.18 -1.10 -16.60
CA ILE A 277 18.00 -1.56 -15.86
C ILE A 277 16.80 -1.66 -16.81
N LYS A 278 16.59 -2.84 -17.39
CA LYS A 278 15.50 -3.08 -18.35
C LYS A 278 14.11 -3.03 -17.71
N LYS A 279 13.95 -3.65 -16.54
CA LYS A 279 12.66 -3.72 -15.82
C LYS A 279 12.87 -3.51 -14.32
N PHE A 280 12.08 -2.61 -13.74
CA PHE A 280 11.80 -2.62 -12.31
C PHE A 280 10.69 -3.65 -12.11
N ALA A 281 11.04 -4.94 -12.08
CA ALA A 281 10.06 -5.93 -11.66
C ALA A 281 9.68 -5.57 -10.22
N LYS A 282 8.38 -5.54 -9.88
CA LYS A 282 7.94 -5.55 -8.47
C LYS A 282 8.78 -6.63 -7.80
N SER A 283 9.63 -6.22 -6.87
CA SER A 283 10.67 -7.09 -6.37
C SER A 283 10.05 -8.28 -5.64
N GLU A 284 10.01 -9.43 -6.30
CA GLU A 284 10.04 -10.75 -5.64
C GLU A 284 11.36 -10.98 -4.87
N ARG A 285 12.22 -9.94 -4.74
CA ARG A 285 13.60 -10.02 -4.25
C ARG A 285 14.00 -8.98 -3.20
N TYR A 286 13.12 -8.08 -2.78
CA TYR A 286 13.37 -7.29 -1.56
C TYR A 286 12.97 -8.18 -0.38
N HIS A 287 13.78 -9.20 -0.14
CA HIS A 287 13.57 -10.14 0.95
C HIS A 287 13.83 -9.42 2.28
N ASP A 288 13.08 -9.81 3.31
CA ASP A 288 13.21 -9.23 4.66
C ASP A 288 14.66 -9.31 5.19
N ASP A 289 15.42 -10.33 4.77
CA ASP A 289 16.83 -10.51 5.12
C ASP A 289 17.74 -9.41 4.54
N GLU A 290 17.44 -8.93 3.32
CA GLU A 290 18.22 -7.86 2.69
C GLU A 290 17.90 -6.49 3.29
N LYS A 291 16.66 -6.30 3.73
CA LYS A 291 16.25 -5.09 4.47
C LYS A 291 17.06 -4.95 5.76
N SER A 292 17.26 -6.04 6.49
CA SER A 292 18.08 -6.05 7.71
C SER A 292 19.51 -5.55 7.44
N ILE A 293 20.15 -6.07 6.38
CA ILE A 293 21.51 -5.66 5.97
C ILE A 293 21.56 -4.17 5.64
N LEU A 294 20.61 -3.66 4.86
CA LEU A 294 20.56 -2.25 4.45
C LEU A 294 20.34 -1.32 5.65
N ASN A 295 19.49 -1.70 6.61
CA ASN A 295 19.30 -0.97 7.86
C ASN A 295 20.57 -0.93 8.72
N THR A 296 21.31 -2.05 8.80
CA THR A 296 22.61 -2.09 9.50
C THR A 296 23.64 -1.17 8.85
N LEU A 297 23.67 -1.14 7.52
CA LEU A 297 24.56 -0.26 6.75
C LEU A 297 24.20 1.22 6.93
N GLU A 298 22.91 1.57 6.89
CA GLU A 298 22.45 2.94 7.17
C GLU A 298 22.83 3.38 8.59
N SER A 299 22.65 2.50 9.58
CA SER A 299 23.05 2.79 10.97
C SER A 299 24.56 2.99 11.09
N SER A 300 25.36 2.16 10.40
CA SER A 300 26.81 2.29 10.36
C SER A 300 27.27 3.58 9.66
N PHE A 301 26.57 3.99 8.60
CA PHE A 301 26.81 5.25 7.90
C PHE A 301 26.57 6.45 8.82
N ARG A 302 25.50 6.43 9.62
CA ARG A 302 25.22 7.48 10.61
C ARG A 302 26.31 7.57 11.68
N ASN A 303 26.72 6.42 12.22
CA ASN A 303 27.71 6.37 13.30
C ASN A 303 29.13 6.74 12.85
N LYS A 304 29.42 6.73 11.54
CA LYS A 304 30.69 7.22 10.98
C LYS A 304 30.77 8.74 10.81
N LYS A 305 29.63 9.43 10.84
CA LYS A 305 29.51 10.88 10.60
C LYS A 305 29.13 11.69 11.86
N SER A 306 29.00 11.03 13.00
CA SER A 306 28.75 11.65 14.32
C SER A 306 30.02 11.67 15.14
#